data_AF-A0AAW2JLW6-F1
#
_entry.id   AF-A0AAW2JLW6-F1
#
_cell.length_a   1.000
_cell.length_b   1.000
_cell.length_c   1.000
_cell.angle_alpha   90.00
_cell.angle_beta   90.00
_cell.angle_gamma   90.00
#
_symmetry.space_group_name_H-M   'P 1'
#
loop_
_entity.id
_entity.type
_entity.pdbx_description
1 polymer ?
#
loop_
_entity_poly.entity_id
_entity_poly.type
_entity_poly.pdbx_seq_one_letter_code
_entity_poly.pdbx_strand_id
1 'polypeptide(L)'
;MAKSIRILLAIASWYDYEIWQMDVKTAFLNGFVEKEIFMDQPEGFTTVGDEQKVCRLQRSIYGLRQASQSGNTRFDEVIRGYDFIKNDYDSCIYKKISGSSVAYLVLYVDDILLIGNDVKMLGDIKAWLSTQFSMKDMGEASYFLGIKIYKDRSRRMLWFTQSSYIEKVLKRFKMEYSKRGLLPMRHGIKLSKKQSPKSDEEFKRMSSITYASAVGSI
;
A
#
# COMPACT_ATOMS: atom_id res chain seq x y z
N MET A 1 -0.01 2.07 -9.71
CA MET A 1 -0.10 0.59 -9.61
C MET A 1 0.93 -0.03 -10.53
N ALA A 2 1.75 -0.96 -10.01
CA ALA A 2 2.81 -1.63 -10.77
C ALA A 2 2.24 -2.43 -11.96
N LYS A 3 3.05 -2.59 -13.03
CA LYS A 3 2.62 -3.25 -14.28
C LYS A 3 2.15 -4.68 -14.04
N SER A 4 2.89 -5.45 -13.25
CA SER A 4 2.59 -6.86 -12.95
C SER A 4 1.26 -7.04 -12.22
N ILE A 5 0.94 -6.14 -11.29
CA ILE A 5 -0.33 -6.13 -10.55
C ILE A 5 -1.51 -5.90 -11.51
N ARG A 6 -1.36 -4.95 -12.46
CA ARG A 6 -2.39 -4.71 -13.49
C ARG A 6 -2.60 -5.94 -14.38
N ILE A 7 -1.52 -6.63 -14.75
CA ILE A 7 -1.59 -7.86 -15.54
C ILE A 7 -2.33 -8.96 -14.76
N LEU A 8 -1.98 -9.20 -13.49
CA LEU A 8 -2.66 -10.19 -12.66
C LEU A 8 -4.15 -9.87 -12.47
N LEU A 9 -4.50 -8.60 -12.27
CA LEU A 9 -5.89 -8.17 -12.18
C LEU A 9 -6.64 -8.38 -13.51
N ALA A 10 -5.99 -8.11 -14.65
CA ALA A 10 -6.57 -8.39 -15.96
C ALA A 10 -6.82 -9.89 -16.17
N ILE A 11 -5.86 -10.74 -15.79
CA ILE A 11 -6.01 -12.21 -15.78
C ILE A 11 -7.18 -12.63 -14.90
N ALA A 12 -7.24 -12.09 -13.67
CA ALA A 12 -8.32 -12.38 -12.74
C ALA A 12 -9.70 -11.99 -13.29
N SER A 13 -9.78 -10.85 -13.98
CA SER A 13 -11.00 -10.39 -14.65
C SER A 13 -11.40 -11.33 -15.78
N TRP A 14 -10.45 -11.72 -16.63
CA TRP A 14 -10.70 -12.56 -17.81
C TRP A 14 -11.19 -13.98 -17.45
N TYR A 15 -10.54 -14.60 -16.46
CA TYR A 15 -10.87 -15.95 -16.00
C TYR A 15 -11.87 -15.99 -14.83
N ASP A 16 -12.39 -14.85 -14.41
CA ASP A 16 -13.26 -14.67 -13.23
C ASP A 16 -12.69 -15.29 -11.93
N TYR A 17 -11.41 -15.03 -11.65
CA TYR A 17 -10.78 -15.45 -10.40
C TYR A 17 -11.27 -14.62 -9.23
N GLU A 18 -11.30 -15.22 -8.04
CA GLU A 18 -11.45 -14.51 -6.79
C GLU A 18 -10.29 -13.55 -6.57
N ILE A 19 -10.58 -12.39 -5.97
CA ILE A 19 -9.60 -11.37 -5.62
C ILE A 19 -9.90 -10.94 -4.19
N TRP A 20 -9.15 -11.47 -3.24
CA TRP A 20 -9.30 -11.18 -1.83
C TRP A 20 -8.13 -10.36 -1.32
N GLN A 21 -8.36 -9.63 -0.24
CA GLN A 21 -7.37 -8.78 0.37
C GLN A 21 -7.15 -9.17 1.82
N MET A 22 -5.89 -9.16 2.23
CA MET A 22 -5.48 -9.28 3.62
C MET A 22 -4.47 -8.20 3.96
N ASP A 23 -4.34 -7.90 5.24
CA ASP A 23 -3.38 -6.94 5.78
C ASP A 23 -2.56 -7.60 6.90
N VAL A 24 -1.24 -7.46 6.83
CA VAL A 24 -0.30 -7.96 7.85
C VAL A 24 -0.13 -6.87 8.91
N LYS A 25 -0.69 -7.10 10.10
CA LYS A 25 -0.49 -6.15 11.20
C LYS A 25 0.99 -6.11 11.59
N THR A 26 1.46 -4.90 11.85
CA THR A 26 2.83 -4.62 12.31
C THR A 26 3.89 -5.32 11.45
N ALA A 27 3.80 -5.19 10.13
CA ALA A 27 4.69 -5.88 9.18
C ALA A 27 6.19 -5.77 9.52
N PHE A 28 6.64 -4.61 9.98
CA PHE A 28 8.03 -4.40 10.40
C PHE A 28 8.44 -5.22 11.62
N LEU A 29 7.53 -5.51 12.56
CA LEU A 29 7.82 -6.30 13.76
C LEU A 29 7.95 -7.80 13.49
N ASN A 30 7.72 -8.25 12.25
CA ASN A 30 7.87 -9.65 11.87
C ASN A 30 9.31 -9.99 11.46
N GLY A 31 10.13 -8.99 11.11
CA GLY A 31 11.53 -9.20 10.77
C GLY A 31 12.42 -9.41 12.00
N PHE A 32 13.40 -10.29 11.90
CA PHE A 32 14.46 -10.43 12.90
C PHE A 32 15.57 -9.41 12.63
N VAL A 33 16.25 -8.96 13.69
CA VAL A 33 17.42 -8.08 13.56
C VAL A 33 18.68 -8.94 13.59
N GLU A 34 19.40 -9.01 12.48
CA GLU A 34 20.67 -9.75 12.39
C GLU A 34 21.80 -9.08 13.18
N LYS A 35 21.79 -7.75 13.23
CA LYS A 35 22.80 -6.95 13.93
C LYS A 35 22.33 -6.60 15.33
N GLU A 36 23.28 -6.50 16.26
CA GLU A 36 22.97 -5.95 17.58
C GLU A 36 22.68 -4.47 17.46
N ILE A 37 21.43 -4.10 17.72
CA ILE A 37 20.97 -2.72 17.74
C ILE A 37 20.33 -2.48 19.10
N PHE A 38 20.74 -1.38 19.70
CA PHE A 38 20.21 -0.91 20.97
C PHE A 38 19.40 0.36 20.73
N MET A 39 18.38 0.56 21.56
CA MET A 39 17.62 1.81 21.60
C MET A 39 17.48 2.27 23.05
N ASP A 40 17.28 3.57 23.23
CA ASP A 40 16.89 4.12 24.52
C ASP A 40 15.59 3.49 25.01
N GLN A 41 15.42 3.46 26.32
CA GLN A 41 14.19 2.96 26.91
C GLN A 41 13.00 3.80 26.44
N PRO A 42 11.90 3.18 25.98
CA PRO A 42 10.68 3.91 25.65
C PRO A 42 10.16 4.69 26.86
N GLU A 43 9.49 5.79 26.60
CA GLU A 43 8.82 6.56 27.65
C GLU A 43 7.89 5.66 28.49
N GLY A 44 8.01 5.73 29.81
CA GLY A 44 7.25 4.90 30.75
C GLY A 44 7.85 3.52 31.07
N PHE A 45 8.96 3.12 30.44
CA PHE A 45 9.67 1.87 30.77
C PHE A 45 10.87 2.05 31.71
N THR A 46 11.34 3.29 31.90
CA THR A 46 12.44 3.59 32.80
C THR A 46 12.04 3.35 34.26
N THR A 47 12.84 2.55 34.97
CA THR A 47 12.65 2.29 36.42
C THR A 47 13.76 2.96 37.22
N VAL A 48 13.46 3.31 38.48
CA VAL A 48 14.42 3.99 39.37
C VAL A 48 15.64 3.11 39.59
N GLY A 49 16.83 3.63 39.28
CA GLY A 49 18.11 2.93 39.35
C GLY A 49 18.56 2.23 38.06
N ASP A 50 17.70 2.20 37.03
CA ASP A 50 17.97 1.59 35.73
C ASP A 50 17.90 2.61 34.58
N GLU A 51 18.03 3.90 34.89
CA GLU A 51 17.83 4.99 33.92
C GLU A 51 18.82 4.94 32.75
N GLN A 52 20.00 4.37 32.97
CA GLN A 52 21.07 4.25 31.96
C GLN A 52 21.00 2.95 31.16
N LYS A 53 20.02 2.07 31.41
CA LYS A 53 19.85 0.86 30.60
C LYS A 53 19.35 1.20 29.21
N VAL A 54 19.68 0.32 28.26
CA VAL A 54 19.22 0.37 26.87
C VAL A 54 18.56 -0.95 26.50
N CYS A 55 17.61 -0.91 25.56
CA CYS A 55 16.91 -2.09 25.08
C CYS A 55 17.63 -2.68 23.86
N ARG A 56 17.97 -3.97 23.92
CA ARG A 56 18.46 -4.71 22.73
C ARG A 56 17.27 -5.14 21.87
N LEU A 57 17.22 -4.67 20.62
CA LEU A 57 16.15 -5.01 19.70
C LEU A 57 16.25 -6.48 19.24
N GLN A 58 15.20 -7.26 19.52
CA GLN A 58 15.08 -8.64 19.03
C GLN A 58 14.43 -8.71 17.64
N ARG A 59 13.57 -7.75 17.33
CA ARG A 59 12.78 -7.66 16.09
C ARG A 59 12.95 -6.28 15.49
N SER A 60 12.83 -6.20 14.16
CA SER A 60 12.90 -4.91 13.49
C SER A 60 11.73 -4.03 13.90
N ILE A 61 11.98 -2.73 14.02
CA ILE A 61 10.96 -1.72 14.32
C ILE A 61 10.93 -0.68 13.22
N TYR A 62 9.82 0.05 13.11
CA TYR A 62 9.71 1.15 12.16
C TYR A 62 10.82 2.19 12.39
N GLY A 63 11.34 2.76 11.30
CA GLY A 63 12.45 3.72 11.34
C GLY A 63 13.84 3.10 11.22
N LEU A 64 14.00 1.79 11.46
CA LEU A 64 15.25 1.13 11.13
C LEU A 64 15.39 1.01 9.60
N ARG A 65 16.56 1.35 9.08
CA ARG A 65 16.88 1.28 7.65
C ARG A 65 16.61 -0.11 7.06
N GLN A 66 16.82 -1.17 7.84
CA GLN A 66 16.66 -2.57 7.43
C GLN A 66 15.29 -3.18 7.78
N ALA A 67 14.37 -2.44 8.40
CA ALA A 67 13.10 -3.02 8.86
C ALA A 67 12.27 -3.63 7.73
N SER A 68 12.12 -2.90 6.63
CA SER A 68 11.38 -3.36 5.44
C SER A 68 11.99 -4.63 4.85
N GLN A 69 13.33 -4.66 4.74
CA GLN A 69 14.04 -5.81 4.19
C GLN A 69 13.91 -7.04 5.09
N SER A 70 14.06 -6.85 6.40
CA SER A 70 14.00 -7.95 7.38
C SER A 70 12.61 -8.57 7.41
N GLY A 71 11.55 -7.75 7.40
CA GLY A 71 10.17 -8.23 7.30
C GLY A 71 9.89 -8.97 5.99
N ASN A 72 10.34 -8.42 4.85
CA ASN A 72 10.16 -9.07 3.56
C ASN A 72 10.91 -10.40 3.44
N THR A 73 12.11 -10.50 4.00
CA THR A 73 12.91 -11.74 4.02
C THR A 73 12.19 -12.82 4.83
N ARG A 74 11.71 -12.47 6.03
CA ARG A 74 10.91 -13.38 6.84
C ARG A 74 9.65 -13.85 6.11
N PHE A 75 8.96 -12.94 5.43
CA PHE A 75 7.76 -13.29 4.67
C PHE A 75 8.09 -14.24 3.51
N ASP A 76 9.15 -13.96 2.75
CA ASP A 76 9.63 -14.82 1.65
C ASP A 76 9.93 -16.25 2.12
N GLU A 77 10.66 -16.39 3.24
CA GLU A 77 10.98 -17.70 3.83
C GLU A 77 9.71 -18.47 4.20
N VAL A 78 8.79 -17.81 4.89
CA VAL A 78 7.53 -18.41 5.34
C VAL A 78 6.70 -18.85 4.14
N ILE A 79 6.46 -17.95 3.17
CA ILE A 79 5.55 -18.25 2.06
C ILE A 79 6.11 -19.35 1.15
N ARG A 80 7.42 -19.38 0.92
CA ARG A 80 8.10 -20.46 0.17
C ARG A 80 8.02 -21.79 0.89
N GLY A 81 8.01 -21.79 2.22
CA GLY A 81 7.75 -22.98 3.05
C GLY A 81 6.34 -23.55 2.90
N TYR A 82 5.42 -22.84 2.24
CA TYR A 82 4.07 -23.28 1.91
C TYR A 82 3.89 -23.48 0.40
N ASP A 83 4.92 -23.98 -0.26
CA ASP A 83 5.04 -24.29 -1.70
C ASP A 83 4.69 -23.14 -2.67
N PHE A 84 4.76 -21.90 -2.22
CA PHE A 84 4.73 -20.78 -3.15
C PHE A 84 6.08 -20.63 -3.84
N ILE A 85 6.02 -20.40 -5.14
CA ILE A 85 7.18 -20.09 -5.98
C ILE A 85 7.16 -18.59 -6.23
N LYS A 86 8.25 -17.92 -5.86
CA LYS A 86 8.45 -16.50 -6.15
C LYS A 86 8.56 -16.28 -7.66
N ASN A 87 7.99 -15.20 -8.16
CA ASN A 87 8.12 -14.82 -9.56
C ASN A 87 9.53 -14.28 -9.86
N ASP A 88 10.09 -14.67 -11.01
CA ASP A 88 11.46 -14.30 -11.40
C ASP A 88 11.61 -12.82 -11.80
N TYR A 89 10.53 -12.18 -12.24
CA TYR A 89 10.52 -10.81 -12.76
C TYR A 89 9.99 -9.78 -11.78
N ASP A 90 9.16 -10.21 -10.82
CA ASP A 90 8.58 -9.33 -9.80
C ASP A 90 8.61 -9.99 -8.42
N SER A 91 9.52 -9.51 -7.57
CA SER A 91 9.76 -10.07 -6.23
C SER A 91 8.58 -9.94 -5.26
N CYS A 92 7.56 -9.16 -5.61
CA CYS A 92 6.35 -9.00 -4.82
C CYS A 92 5.29 -10.06 -5.15
N ILE A 93 5.50 -10.88 -6.18
CA ILE A 93 4.52 -11.86 -6.66
C ILE A 93 4.99 -13.27 -6.37
N TYR A 94 4.08 -14.07 -5.82
CA TYR A 94 4.25 -15.49 -5.58
C TYR A 94 3.12 -16.25 -6.27
N LYS A 95 3.40 -17.46 -6.76
CA LYS A 95 2.42 -18.36 -7.35
C LYS A 95 2.44 -19.72 -6.67
N LYS A 96 1.28 -20.32 -6.46
CA LYS A 96 1.10 -21.72 -6.03
C LYS A 96 0.14 -22.38 -7.01
N ILE A 97 0.51 -23.57 -7.50
CA ILE A 97 -0.29 -24.35 -8.45
C ILE A 97 -0.43 -25.75 -7.87
N SER A 98 -1.66 -26.27 -7.82
CA SER A 98 -1.96 -27.64 -7.44
C SER A 98 -3.01 -28.20 -8.38
N GLY A 99 -2.59 -29.02 -9.36
CA GLY A 99 -3.45 -29.49 -10.43
C GLY A 99 -4.04 -28.32 -11.24
N SER A 100 -5.36 -28.21 -11.27
CA SER A 100 -6.09 -27.11 -11.92
C SER A 100 -6.25 -25.86 -11.04
N SER A 101 -5.92 -25.93 -9.76
CA SER A 101 -6.07 -24.82 -8.81
C SER A 101 -4.82 -23.95 -8.82
N VAL A 102 -5.02 -22.64 -8.96
CA VAL A 102 -3.97 -21.63 -9.07
C VAL A 102 -4.26 -20.51 -8.08
N ALA A 103 -3.23 -20.13 -7.32
CA ALA A 103 -3.25 -18.97 -6.45
C ALA A 103 -2.03 -18.07 -6.73
N TYR A 104 -2.27 -16.78 -6.84
CA TYR A 104 -1.27 -15.73 -6.88
C TYR A 104 -1.38 -14.91 -5.59
N LEU A 105 -0.25 -14.67 -4.95
CA LEU A 105 -0.14 -13.78 -3.81
C LEU A 105 0.73 -12.58 -4.21
N VAL A 106 0.18 -11.39 -4.09
CA VAL A 106 0.89 -10.13 -4.28
C VAL A 106 1.11 -9.50 -2.91
N LEU A 107 2.37 -9.29 -2.54
CA LEU A 107 2.76 -8.62 -1.29
C LEU A 107 3.25 -7.21 -1.59
N TYR A 108 2.65 -6.21 -0.96
CA TYR A 108 3.14 -4.84 -0.97
C TYR A 108 3.23 -4.32 0.46
N VAL A 109 4.42 -4.46 1.06
CA VAL A 109 4.68 -4.13 2.47
C VAL A 109 3.75 -4.91 3.40
N ASP A 110 2.66 -4.32 3.85
CA ASP A 110 1.63 -4.88 4.74
C ASP A 110 0.39 -5.36 3.98
N ASP A 111 0.08 -4.76 2.83
CA ASP A 111 -1.05 -5.14 1.98
C ASP A 111 -0.76 -6.45 1.19
N ILE A 112 -1.72 -7.37 1.22
CA ILE A 112 -1.70 -8.62 0.44
C ILE A 112 -2.94 -8.69 -0.46
N LEU A 113 -2.73 -8.95 -1.76
CA LEU A 113 -3.79 -9.45 -2.64
C LEU A 113 -3.60 -10.94 -2.90
N LEU A 114 -4.66 -11.70 -2.65
CA LEU A 114 -4.74 -13.12 -2.93
C LEU A 114 -5.72 -13.35 -4.07
N ILE A 115 -5.22 -13.86 -5.19
CA ILE A 115 -5.96 -14.01 -6.45
C ILE A 115 -5.96 -15.48 -6.84
N GLY A 116 -7.12 -16.08 -7.14
CA GLY A 116 -7.13 -17.48 -7.56
C GLY A 116 -8.48 -18.01 -7.99
N ASN A 117 -8.50 -19.22 -8.52
CA ASN A 117 -9.70 -19.85 -9.08
C ASN A 117 -10.40 -20.84 -8.14
N ASP A 118 -9.80 -21.13 -6.97
CA ASP A 118 -10.28 -22.14 -6.04
C ASP A 118 -10.47 -21.53 -4.65
N VAL A 119 -11.73 -21.31 -4.28
CA VAL A 119 -12.14 -20.69 -3.01
C VAL A 119 -11.59 -21.44 -1.80
N LYS A 120 -11.54 -22.78 -1.88
CA LYS A 120 -11.06 -23.62 -0.77
C LYS A 120 -9.55 -23.45 -0.61
N MET A 121 -8.78 -23.54 -1.69
CA MET A 121 -7.33 -23.30 -1.67
C MET A 121 -7.02 -21.91 -1.12
N LEU A 122 -7.74 -20.87 -1.57
CA LEU A 122 -7.52 -19.51 -1.05
C LEU A 122 -7.87 -19.42 0.44
N GLY A 123 -8.96 -20.05 0.88
CA GLY A 123 -9.34 -20.14 2.30
C GLY A 123 -8.26 -20.81 3.15
N ASP A 124 -7.73 -21.94 2.69
CA ASP A 124 -6.66 -22.69 3.34
C ASP A 124 -5.38 -21.82 3.44
N ILE A 125 -5.05 -21.06 2.39
CA ILE A 125 -3.93 -20.09 2.40
C ILE A 125 -4.16 -18.99 3.44
N LYS A 126 -5.36 -18.39 3.51
CA LYS A 126 -5.68 -17.33 4.50
C LYS A 126 -5.54 -17.84 5.93
N ALA A 127 -6.09 -19.02 6.21
CA ALA A 127 -6.03 -19.64 7.52
C ALA A 127 -4.57 -19.91 7.91
N TRP A 128 -3.79 -20.49 7.00
CA TRP A 128 -2.38 -20.77 7.24
C TRP A 128 -1.56 -19.50 7.46
N LEU A 129 -1.72 -18.46 6.63
CA LEU A 129 -1.06 -17.16 6.82
C LEU A 129 -1.36 -16.56 8.20
N SER A 130 -2.60 -16.72 8.68
CA SER A 130 -3.04 -16.24 9.99
C SER A 130 -2.41 -17.01 11.16
N THR A 131 -1.87 -18.21 10.92
CA THR A 131 -1.07 -18.94 11.93
C THR A 131 0.37 -18.42 12.00
N GLN A 132 0.89 -17.82 10.93
CA GLN A 132 2.27 -17.37 10.82
C GLN A 132 2.42 -15.89 11.20
N PHE A 133 1.40 -15.08 10.88
CA PHE A 133 1.40 -13.64 11.08
C PHE A 133 0.07 -13.18 11.69
N SER A 134 0.11 -12.05 12.39
CA SER A 134 -1.12 -11.40 12.84
C SER A 134 -1.83 -10.75 11.65
N MET A 135 -2.73 -11.52 11.03
CA MET A 135 -3.46 -11.10 9.84
C MET A 135 -4.77 -10.36 10.15
N LYS A 136 -5.18 -9.50 9.23
CA LYS A 136 -6.53 -8.95 9.13
C LYS A 136 -7.11 -9.32 7.77
N ASP A 137 -8.21 -10.07 7.76
CA ASP A 137 -8.95 -10.36 6.54
C ASP A 137 -9.80 -9.14 6.16
N MET A 138 -9.66 -8.67 4.92
CA MET A 138 -10.42 -7.55 4.37
C MET A 138 -11.51 -8.00 3.39
N GLY A 139 -11.65 -9.30 3.15
CA GLY A 139 -12.64 -9.88 2.26
C GLY A 139 -12.31 -9.64 0.79
N GLU A 140 -13.34 -9.43 -0.04
CA GLU A 140 -13.16 -9.13 -1.46
C GLU A 140 -12.47 -7.76 -1.63
N ALA A 141 -11.46 -7.71 -2.50
CA ALA A 141 -10.63 -6.53 -2.67
C ALA A 141 -11.46 -5.35 -3.21
N SER A 142 -11.67 -4.35 -2.36
CA SER A 142 -12.39 -3.12 -2.70
C SER A 142 -11.47 -1.90 -2.76
N TYR A 143 -10.31 -1.95 -2.12
CA TYR A 143 -9.29 -0.90 -2.13
C TYR A 143 -7.90 -1.50 -2.03
N PHE A 144 -6.99 -1.18 -2.95
CA PHE A 144 -5.61 -1.63 -2.87
C PHE A 144 -4.66 -0.51 -3.30
N LEU A 145 -3.65 -0.20 -2.47
CA LEU A 145 -2.68 0.88 -2.70
C LEU A 145 -3.33 2.23 -3.03
N GLY A 146 -4.40 2.57 -2.31
CA GLY A 146 -5.14 3.83 -2.51
C GLY A 146 -5.96 3.89 -3.79
N ILE A 147 -6.16 2.77 -4.49
CA ILE A 147 -7.04 2.64 -5.66
C ILE A 147 -8.24 1.82 -5.26
N LYS A 148 -9.44 2.37 -5.46
CA LYS A 148 -10.68 1.62 -5.29
C LYS A 148 -10.89 0.70 -6.48
N ILE A 149 -11.29 -0.53 -6.20
CA ILE A 149 -11.53 -1.59 -7.18
C ILE A 149 -13.01 -1.94 -7.14
N TYR A 150 -13.63 -2.04 -8.31
CA TYR A 150 -14.95 -2.63 -8.46
C TYR A 150 -14.90 -3.77 -9.46
N LYS A 151 -15.41 -4.94 -9.06
CA LYS A 151 -15.49 -6.13 -9.91
C LYS A 151 -16.90 -6.29 -10.45
N ASP A 152 -17.04 -6.24 -11.77
CA ASP A 152 -18.26 -6.60 -12.49
C ASP A 152 -18.05 -7.99 -13.10
N ARG A 153 -18.54 -9.02 -12.40
CA ARG A 153 -18.44 -10.42 -12.85
C ARG A 153 -19.24 -10.68 -14.12
N SER A 154 -20.41 -10.04 -14.27
CA SER A 154 -21.29 -10.25 -15.41
C SER A 154 -20.64 -9.81 -16.72
N ARG A 155 -19.85 -8.74 -16.67
CA ARG A 155 -19.10 -8.21 -17.82
C ARG A 155 -17.65 -8.65 -17.85
N ARG A 156 -17.17 -9.37 -16.83
CA ARG A 156 -15.76 -9.73 -16.63
C ARG A 156 -14.84 -8.50 -16.70
N MET A 157 -15.24 -7.44 -16.01
CA MET A 157 -14.52 -6.16 -15.97
C MET A 157 -14.11 -5.77 -14.55
N LEU A 158 -12.93 -5.15 -14.44
CA LEU A 158 -12.50 -4.43 -13.23
C LEU A 158 -12.46 -2.93 -13.52
N TRP A 159 -13.11 -2.17 -12.65
CA TRP A 159 -13.08 -0.70 -12.68
C TRP A 159 -12.18 -0.19 -11.56
N PHE A 160 -11.35 0.79 -11.90
CA PHE A 160 -10.43 1.42 -10.96
C PHE A 160 -10.79 2.90 -10.79
N THR A 161 -10.84 3.38 -9.56
CA THR A 161 -11.03 4.81 -9.29
C THR A 161 -10.20 5.28 -8.11
N GLN A 162 -9.77 6.54 -8.17
CA GLN A 162 -9.16 7.27 -7.05
C GLN A 162 -10.00 8.50 -6.69
N SER A 163 -11.31 8.47 -6.94
CA SER A 163 -12.21 9.61 -6.69
C SER A 163 -12.07 10.18 -5.28
N SER A 164 -11.99 9.33 -4.26
CA SER A 164 -11.82 9.77 -2.87
C SER A 164 -10.48 10.47 -2.60
N TYR A 165 -9.42 10.12 -3.33
CA TYR A 165 -8.15 10.85 -3.24
C TYR A 165 -8.30 12.23 -3.90
N ILE A 166 -8.90 12.28 -5.09
CA ILE A 166 -9.15 13.52 -5.82
C ILE A 166 -10.00 14.48 -4.98
N GLU A 167 -11.07 14.00 -4.36
CA GLU A 167 -11.93 14.78 -3.45
C GLU A 167 -11.15 15.33 -2.26
N LYS A 168 -10.27 14.53 -1.64
CA LYS A 168 -9.38 14.98 -0.56
C LYS A 168 -8.42 16.07 -1.02
N VAL A 169 -7.84 15.94 -2.22
CA VAL A 169 -6.95 16.95 -2.82
C VAL A 169 -7.73 18.25 -3.07
N LEU A 170 -8.91 18.17 -3.68
CA LEU A 170 -9.76 19.34 -3.92
C LEU A 170 -10.12 20.07 -2.62
N LYS A 171 -10.49 19.33 -1.57
CA LYS A 171 -10.78 19.91 -0.25
C LYS A 171 -9.55 20.54 0.40
N ARG A 172 -8.40 19.87 0.35
CA ARG A 172 -7.12 20.39 0.89
C ARG A 172 -6.74 21.73 0.30
N PHE A 173 -6.98 21.93 -0.99
CA PHE A 173 -6.63 23.16 -1.71
C PHE A 173 -7.83 24.13 -1.91
N LYS A 174 -8.96 23.89 -1.24
CA LYS A 174 -10.19 24.73 -1.32
C LYS A 174 -10.72 24.87 -2.75
N MET A 175 -10.65 23.79 -3.52
CA MET A 175 -11.04 23.72 -4.92
C MET A 175 -12.33 22.92 -5.17
N GLU A 176 -13.09 22.56 -4.13
CA GLU A 176 -14.30 21.72 -4.20
C GLU A 176 -15.35 22.24 -5.20
N TYR A 177 -15.44 23.57 -5.35
CA TYR A 177 -16.39 24.25 -6.24
C TYR A 177 -15.74 24.79 -7.53
N SER A 178 -14.51 24.37 -7.82
CA SER A 178 -13.80 24.82 -9.02
C SER A 178 -14.47 24.28 -10.29
N LYS A 179 -14.44 25.09 -11.36
CA LYS A 179 -14.93 24.65 -12.67
C LYS A 179 -14.08 23.49 -13.19
N ARG A 180 -14.74 22.44 -13.69
CA ARG A 180 -14.08 21.32 -14.35
C ARG A 180 -13.38 21.80 -15.63
N GLY A 181 -12.16 21.33 -15.85
CA GLY A 181 -11.38 21.62 -17.05
C GLY A 181 -10.70 20.35 -17.56
N LEU A 182 -10.44 20.29 -18.87
CA LEU A 182 -9.74 19.16 -19.51
C LEU A 182 -8.22 19.18 -19.26
N LEU A 183 -7.67 20.37 -18.99
CA LEU A 183 -6.24 20.59 -18.82
C LEU A 183 -5.99 21.36 -17.52
N PRO A 184 -4.96 21.00 -16.72
CA PRO A 184 -4.57 21.76 -15.53
C PRO A 184 -4.20 23.22 -15.84
N MET A 185 -3.73 23.49 -17.06
CA MET A 185 -3.46 24.82 -17.58
C MET A 185 -3.80 24.86 -19.08
N ARG A 186 -4.44 25.94 -19.56
CA ARG A 186 -4.69 26.11 -20.99
C ARG A 186 -3.40 26.49 -21.72
N HIS A 187 -3.20 25.93 -22.90
CA HIS A 187 -2.11 26.34 -23.78
C HIS A 187 -2.24 27.82 -24.16
N GLY A 188 -1.11 28.52 -24.29
CA GLY A 188 -1.06 29.94 -24.65
C GLY A 188 -1.30 30.93 -23.51
N ILE A 189 -1.49 30.48 -22.26
CA ILE A 189 -1.53 31.38 -21.10
C ILE A 189 -0.12 31.92 -20.84
N LYS A 190 0.08 33.23 -21.02
CA LYS A 190 1.29 33.93 -20.57
C LYS A 190 1.04 34.53 -19.19
N LEU A 191 1.66 33.93 -18.17
CA LEU A 191 1.66 34.48 -16.81
C LEU A 191 2.71 35.59 -16.70
N SER A 192 2.39 36.68 -16.00
CA SER A 192 3.32 37.77 -15.73
C SER A 192 3.32 38.17 -14.26
N LYS A 193 4.38 38.85 -13.81
CA LYS A 193 4.47 39.40 -12.44
C LYS A 193 3.30 40.33 -12.08
N LYS A 194 2.60 40.91 -13.06
CA LYS A 194 1.42 41.75 -12.81
C LYS A 194 0.24 40.97 -12.23
N GLN A 195 0.22 39.64 -12.40
CA GLN A 195 -0.80 38.71 -11.88
C GLN A 195 -0.40 38.07 -10.55
N SER A 196 0.76 38.44 -10.00
CA SER A 196 1.14 38.07 -8.63
C SER A 196 0.28 38.83 -7.61
N PRO A 197 0.05 38.24 -6.42
CA PRO A 197 -0.68 38.91 -5.35
C PRO A 197 -0.05 40.28 -5.03
N LYS A 198 -0.89 41.29 -4.84
CA LYS A 198 -0.48 42.69 -4.59
C LYS A 198 -0.84 43.19 -3.20
N SER A 199 -1.82 42.57 -2.54
CA SER A 199 -2.21 42.92 -1.17
C SER A 199 -1.84 41.81 -0.17
N ASP A 200 -1.68 42.19 1.10
CA ASP A 200 -1.42 41.23 2.19
C ASP A 200 -2.52 40.17 2.32
N GLU A 201 -3.77 40.53 2.02
CA GLU A 201 -4.88 39.59 1.97
C GLU A 201 -4.71 38.56 0.85
N GLU A 202 -4.28 38.98 -0.34
CA GLU A 202 -4.01 38.08 -1.45
C GLU A 202 -2.81 37.16 -1.15
N PHE A 203 -1.75 37.68 -0.53
CA PHE A 203 -0.62 36.88 -0.07
C PHE A 203 -1.02 35.84 0.97
N LYS A 204 -1.79 36.23 1.99
CA LYS A 204 -2.32 35.29 3.01
C LYS A 204 -3.26 34.25 2.42
N ARG A 205 -4.06 34.64 1.42
CA ARG A 205 -4.94 33.69 0.71
C ARG A 205 -4.12 32.68 -0.08
N MET A 206 -3.14 33.15 -0.87
CA MET A 206 -2.33 32.30 -1.74
C MET A 206 -1.33 31.42 -0.99
N SER A 207 -0.88 31.82 0.20
CA SER A 207 -0.03 30.96 1.05
C SER A 207 -0.75 29.67 1.47
N SER A 208 -2.08 29.69 1.55
CA SER A 208 -2.91 28.52 1.87
C SER A 208 -3.23 27.61 0.66
N ILE A 209 -2.97 28.07 -0.57
CA ILE A 209 -3.28 27.35 -1.83
C ILE A 209 -2.05 27.40 -2.74
N THR A 210 -1.02 26.65 -2.38
CA THR A 210 0.22 26.59 -3.17
C THR A 210 -0.04 25.82 -4.46
N TYR A 211 -0.11 26.53 -5.59
CA TYR A 211 -0.38 25.95 -6.91
C TYR A 211 0.58 24.79 -7.24
N ALA A 212 1.87 24.95 -6.94
CA ALA A 212 2.87 23.90 -7.13
C ALA A 212 2.53 22.62 -6.34
N SER A 213 2.08 22.76 -5.09
CA SER A 213 1.66 21.61 -4.26
C SER A 213 0.36 21.00 -4.76
N ALA A 214 -0.58 21.82 -5.26
CA ALA A 214 -1.83 21.34 -5.82
C ALA A 214 -1.60 20.52 -7.10
N VAL A 215 -0.76 21.02 -8.01
CA VAL A 215 -0.36 20.30 -9.23
C VAL A 215 0.48 19.07 -8.90
N GLY A 216 1.40 19.16 -7.94
CA GLY A 216 2.22 18.03 -7.48
C GLY A 216 1.47 16.97 -6.67
N SER A 217 0.20 17.21 -6.32
CA SER A 217 -0.67 16.23 -5.65
C SER A 217 -1.51 15.40 -6.62
N ILE A 218 -1.29 15.55 -7.94
CA ILE A 218 -1.98 14.81 -9.01
C ILE A 218 -0.95 13.89 -9.66
#